data_AF-A0A3D1E211-F1
#
_entry.id   AF-A0A3D1E211-F1
#
_cell.length_a   1.000
_cell.length_b   1.000
_cell.length_c   1.000
_cell.angle_alpha   90.00
_cell.angle_beta   90.00
_cell.angle_gamma   90.00
#
_symmetry.space_group_name_H-M   'P 1'
#
loop_
_entity.id
_entity.type
_entity.pdbx_description
1 polymer ?
#
loop_
_entity_poly.entity_id
_entity_poly.type
_entity_poly.pdbx_seq_one_letter_code
_entity_poly.pdbx_strand_id
1 'polypeptide(L)' 'MRKAFSIIAAAVLLSSVSVGAFAKDYKIAVTDIQGMDALISEWGPFKEALEKATGHSFEFFPVTSQTATAEA' A
#
# COMPACT_ATOMS: atom_id res chain seq x y z
N MET A 1 -47.76 2.12 0.44
CA MET A 1 -46.75 1.90 1.53
C MET A 1 -45.66 0.90 1.15
N ARG A 2 -45.96 -0.26 0.55
CA ARG A 2 -44.97 -1.28 0.14
C ARG A 2 -43.83 -0.77 -0.78
N LYS A 3 -44.13 0.10 -1.75
CA LYS A 3 -43.13 0.65 -2.69
C LYS A 3 -42.15 1.64 -2.04
N ALA A 4 -42.63 2.46 -1.10
CA ALA A 4 -41.78 3.39 -0.36
C ALA A 4 -40.79 2.62 0.55
N PHE A 5 -41.25 1.52 1.14
CA PHE A 5 -40.40 0.65 1.95
C PHE A 5 -39.29 -0.03 1.12
N SER A 6 -39.60 -0.49 -0.10
CA SER A 6 -38.59 -1.05 -1.03
C SER A 6 -37.56 -0.02 -1.51
N ILE A 7 -37.97 1.24 -1.73
CA ILE A 7 -37.03 2.29 -2.17
C ILE A 7 -36.07 2.66 -1.03
N ILE A 8 -36.57 2.74 0.21
CA ILE A 8 -35.73 3.02 1.38
C ILE A 8 -34.78 1.84 1.65
N ALA A 9 -35.25 0.60 1.53
CA ALA A 9 -34.40 -0.59 1.68
C ALA A 9 -33.28 -0.67 0.62
N ALA A 10 -33.57 -0.28 -0.62
CA ALA A 10 -32.57 -0.22 -1.69
C ALA A 10 -31.53 0.90 -1.47
N ALA A 11 -31.95 2.05 -0.92
CA ALA A 11 -31.05 3.15 -0.59
C ALA A 11 -30.07 2.80 0.55
N VAL A 12 -30.53 2.06 1.57
CA VAL A 12 -29.70 1.62 2.70
C VAL A 12 -28.63 0.59 2.27
N LEU A 13 -28.93 -0.27 1.29
CA LEU A 13 -27.98 -1.25 0.75
C LEU A 13 -26.86 -0.63 -0.08
N LEU A 14 -27.05 0.58 -0.63
CA LEU A 14 -26.02 1.28 -1.40
C LEU A 14 -25.03 2.05 -0.50
N SER A 15 -25.42 2.40 0.72
CA SER A 15 -24.59 3.16 1.67
C SER A 15 -23.56 2.34 2.45
N SER A 16 -23.56 1.01 2.34
CA SER A 16 -22.73 0.13 3.18
C SER A 16 -21.38 -0.31 2.57
N VAL A 17 -21.05 0.15 1.35
CA VAL A 17 -19.75 -0.16 0.72
C VAL A 17 -18.82 1.04 0.80
N SER A 18 -18.39 1.39 2.01
CA SER A 18 -17.18 2.18 2.21
C SER A 18 -16.18 1.30 2.94
N VAL A 19 -15.55 0.40 2.17
CA VAL A 19 -14.34 -0.29 2.64
C VAL A 19 -13.27 0.78 2.73
N GLY A 20 -13.01 1.28 3.94
CA GLY A 20 -11.92 2.20 4.19
C GLY A 20 -10.60 1.50 3.83
N ALA A 21 -10.05 1.81 2.67
CA ALA A 21 -8.70 1.42 2.31
C ALA A 21 -7.75 2.24 3.19
N PHE A 22 -7.35 1.67 4.33
CA PHE A 22 -6.27 2.22 5.12
C PHE A 22 -4.96 1.97 4.37
N ALA A 23 -4.59 2.91 3.51
CA ALA A 23 -3.24 2.94 2.95
C ALA A 23 -2.27 3.06 4.13
N LYS A 24 -1.49 2.02 4.37
CA LYS A 24 -0.44 2.01 5.38
C LYS A 24 0.88 2.37 4.70
N ASP A 25 1.68 3.15 5.40
CA ASP A 25 3.04 3.47 4.99
C ASP A 25 4.00 2.43 5.58
N TYR A 26 4.78 1.80 4.70
CA TYR A 26 5.77 0.79 5.06
C TYR A 26 7.17 1.27 4.66
N LYS A 27 8.12 1.12 5.58
CA LYS A 27 9.54 1.36 5.32
C LYS A 27 10.25 0.03 5.16
N ILE A 28 10.90 -0.20 4.02
CA ILE A 28 11.58 -1.44 3.69
C ILE A 28 13.06 -1.15 3.46
N ALA A 29 13.91 -1.78 4.26
CA ALA A 29 15.35 -1.75 4.05
C ALA A 29 15.74 -2.76 2.96
N VAL A 30 16.48 -2.32 1.96
CA VAL A 30 16.99 -3.18 0.88
C VAL A 30 18.50 -3.34 1.05
N THR A 31 18.95 -4.56 1.29
CA THR A 31 20.37 -4.91 1.43
C THR A 31 21.00 -5.18 0.06
N ASP A 32 22.34 -5.28 0.03
CA ASP A 32 23.12 -5.68 -1.15
C ASP A 32 22.98 -4.75 -2.37
N ILE A 33 22.51 -3.53 -2.15
CA ILE A 33 22.37 -2.50 -3.18
C ILE A 33 23.45 -1.43 -3.02
N GLN A 34 24.10 -1.13 -4.15
CA GLN A 34 25.20 -0.16 -4.24
C GLN A 34 24.64 1.27 -4.35
N GLY A 35 24.03 1.74 -3.27
CA GLY A 35 23.53 3.11 -3.16
C GLY A 35 22.17 3.36 -3.80
N MET A 36 21.77 4.63 -3.85
CA MET A 36 20.40 5.04 -4.20
C MET A 36 20.07 4.84 -5.68
N ASP A 37 21.04 5.02 -6.58
CA ASP A 37 20.81 4.89 -8.03
C ASP A 37 20.44 3.46 -8.42
N ALA A 38 21.16 2.47 -7.87
CA ALA A 38 20.88 1.06 -8.06
C ALA A 38 19.52 0.68 -7.45
N LEU A 39 19.17 1.25 -6.29
CA LEU A 39 17.86 1.03 -5.66
C LEU A 39 16.72 1.48 -6.56
N ILE A 40 16.81 2.68 -7.14
CA ILE A 40 15.76 3.21 -8.01
C ILE A 40 15.67 2.38 -9.29
N SER A 41 16.82 2.05 -9.90
CA SER A 41 16.86 1.30 -11.16
C SER A 41 16.28 -0.11 -11.03
N GLU A 42 16.59 -0.81 -9.94
CA GLU A 42 16.21 -2.23 -9.79
C GLU A 42 14.88 -2.40 -9.03
N TRP A 43 14.64 -1.61 -7.99
CA TRP A 43 13.49 -1.78 -7.09
C TRP A 43 12.37 -0.76 -7.32
N GLY A 44 12.61 0.31 -8.08
CA GLY A 44 11.57 1.27 -8.44
C GLY A 44 10.35 0.62 -9.11
N PRO A 45 10.53 -0.18 -10.18
CA PRO A 45 9.42 -0.88 -10.82
C PRO A 45 8.69 -1.86 -9.89
N PHE A 46 9.42 -2.49 -8.97
CA PHE A 46 8.83 -3.39 -7.97
C PHE A 46 7.98 -2.63 -6.95
N LYS A 47 8.48 -1.48 -6.45
CA LYS A 47 7.72 -0.59 -5.57
C LYS A 47 6.39 -0.21 -6.20
N GLU A 48 6.40 0.28 -7.44
CA GLU A 48 5.17 0.70 -8.14
C GLU A 48 4.18 -0.46 -8.30
N ALA A 49 4.67 -1.66 -8.66
CA ALA A 49 3.83 -2.84 -8.78
C ALA A 49 3.23 -3.26 -7.43
N LEU A 50 4.01 -3.18 -6.35
CA LEU A 50 3.58 -3.52 -5.00
C LEU A 50 2.54 -2.54 -4.46
N GLU A 51 2.75 -1.23 -4.65
CA GLU A 51 1.80 -0.17 -4.28
C GLU A 51 0.47 -0.37 -5.04
N LYS A 52 0.54 -0.63 -6.34
CA LYS A 52 -0.64 -0.87 -7.17
C LYS A 52 -1.40 -2.14 -6.78
N ALA A 53 -0.70 -3.19 -6.38
CA ALA A 53 -1.32 -4.46 -6.00
C ALA A 53 -1.97 -4.42 -4.61
N THR A 54 -1.40 -3.64 -3.68
CA THR A 54 -1.80 -3.64 -2.27
C THR A 54 -2.64 -2.43 -1.87
N GLY A 55 -2.55 -1.32 -2.60
CA GLY A 55 -3.13 -0.04 -2.18
C GLY A 55 -2.44 0.58 -0.96
N HIS A 56 -1.21 0.15 -0.66
CA HIS A 56 -0.35 0.68 0.40
C HIS A 56 0.78 1.50 -0.21
N SER A 57 1.46 2.29 0.63
CA SER A 57 2.56 3.17 0.26
C SER A 57 3.87 2.60 0.81
N PHE A 58 4.93 2.55 0.00
CA PHE A 58 6.20 1.93 0.39
C PHE A 58 7.37 2.90 0.20
N GLU A 59 8.25 2.98 1.19
CA GLU A 59 9.52 3.71 1.12
C GLU A 59 10.67 2.71 1.22
N PHE A 60 11.49 2.64 0.17
CA PHE A 60 12.65 1.76 0.14
C PHE A 60 13.90 2.59 0.43
N PHE A 61 14.78 2.06 1.27
CA PHE A 61 16.06 2.68 1.58
C PHE A 61 17.18 1.65 1.57
N PRO A 62 18.35 1.99 1.01
CA PRO A 62 19.46 1.05 0.92
C PRO A 62 20.16 0.96 2.27
N VAL A 63 20.50 -0.25 2.70
CA VAL A 63 21.27 -0.51 3.92
C VAL A 63 22.53 -1.30 3.60
N THR A 64 23.64 -0.96 4.26
CA THR A 64 24.97 -1.51 3.97
C THR A 64 25.20 -2.91 4.55
N SER A 65 24.30 -3.42 5.40
CA SER A 65 24.35 -4.78 5.98
C SER A 65 23.03 -5.15 6.65
N GLN A 66 22.70 -6.46 6.76
CA GLN A 66 21.53 -6.97 7.49
C GLN A 66 21.48 -6.53 8.96
N THR A 67 22.63 -6.24 9.57
CA THR A 67 22.70 -5.66 10.93
C THR A 67 22.21 -4.22 10.98
N ALA A 68 22.45 -3.41 9.94
CA ALA A 68 21.96 -2.04 9.87
C ALA A 68 20.43 -1.98 9.71
N THR A 69 19.81 -3.02 9.17
CA THR A 69 18.34 -3.17 9.12
C THR A 69 17.70 -3.28 10.50
N ALA A 70 18.41 -3.85 11.49
CA ALA A 70 17.88 -4.02 12.85
C ALA A 70 17.96 -2.73 13.69
N GLU A 71 18.76 -1.76 13.28
CA GLU A 71 19.01 -0.50 13.99
C GLU A 71 18.28 0.72 13.37
N ALA A 72 17.65 0.54 12.20
CA ALA A 72 16.99 1.60 11.41
C ALA A 72 15.49 1.73 11.69
#